data_AF-A0A920GH00-F1
#
_entry.id   AF-A0A920GH00-F1
#
_cell.length_a   1.000
_cell.length_b   1.000
_cell.length_c   1.000
_cell.angle_alpha   90.00
_cell.angle_beta   90.00
_cell.angle_gamma   90.00
#
_symmetry.space_group_name_H-M   'P 1'
#
loop_
_entity.id
_entity.type
_entity.pdbx_description
1 polymer ?
#
loop_
_entity_poly.entity_id
_entity_poly.type
_entity_poly.pdbx_seq_one_letter_code
_entity_poly.pdbx_strand_id
1 'polypeptide(L)'
;MGELSKSEQQKLKQDFITGFSILDADGQNSGIAGHLTARIGRSEQLLGHQYGLAFDEVDASQVRQVDFALKSTYDGKVSPSLAFHVTLYRNRSDIGAIVHSHPDQVIAFSATGARFEPVFQSALMLHDKVAHYDDYDGIIENETLGLKFAEKLGDRQILLLKNHGLIAVGRSVRHAVCAAVIFHQNCRIHLQALSAGSVSGFSDVGETKNILEQAGEFLNQDRIIDMRWEQLARKAKQK
;
A
#
# COMPACT_ATOMS: atom_id res chain seq x y z
N MET A 1 16.76 -0.27 -21.39
CA MET A 1 16.25 -0.21 -20.00
C MET A 1 16.85 1.03 -19.37
N GLY A 2 16.04 2.07 -19.14
CA GLY A 2 16.54 3.39 -18.76
C GLY A 2 16.81 3.47 -17.27
N GLU A 3 18.05 3.80 -16.89
CA GLU A 3 18.35 4.34 -15.58
C GLU A 3 17.52 5.62 -15.38
N LEU A 4 16.97 5.79 -14.18
CA LEU A 4 16.30 7.04 -13.83
C LEU A 4 17.33 8.17 -13.87
N SER A 5 16.95 9.31 -14.45
CA SER A 5 17.72 10.55 -14.35
C SER A 5 17.88 10.98 -12.89
N LYS A 6 18.89 11.82 -12.60
CA LYS A 6 19.12 12.34 -11.25
C LYS A 6 17.87 13.02 -10.65
N SER A 7 17.11 13.76 -11.47
CA SER A 7 15.88 14.41 -11.04
C SER A 7 14.77 13.41 -10.72
N GLU A 8 14.63 12.33 -11.50
CA GLU A 8 13.66 11.26 -11.23
C GLU A 8 14.02 10.48 -9.96
N GLN A 9 15.30 10.18 -9.73
CA GLN A 9 15.76 9.55 -8.49
C GLN A 9 15.49 10.43 -7.27
N GLN A 10 15.74 11.74 -7.38
CA GLN A 10 15.46 12.69 -6.32
C GLN A 10 13.95 12.78 -6.03
N LYS A 11 13.11 12.82 -7.08
CA LYS A 11 11.65 12.83 -6.93
C LYS A 11 11.16 11.55 -6.27
N LEU A 12 11.68 10.39 -6.67
CA LEU A 12 11.35 9.10 -6.06
C LEU A 12 11.69 9.09 -4.57
N LYS A 13 12.90 9.54 -4.20
CA LYS A 13 13.31 9.63 -2.80
C LYS A 13 12.43 10.60 -1.99
N GLN A 14 12.06 11.75 -2.58
CA GLN A 14 11.17 12.71 -1.94
C GLN A 14 9.76 12.14 -1.72
N ASP A 15 9.18 11.52 -2.75
CA ASP A 15 7.87 10.88 -2.64
C ASP A 15 7.93 9.73 -1.62
N PHE A 16 9.01 8.96 -1.58
CA PHE A 16 9.23 7.88 -0.61
C PHE A 16 9.17 8.39 0.83
N ILE A 17 9.93 9.44 1.17
CA ILE A 17 9.93 10.05 2.52
C ILE A 17 8.56 10.63 2.86
N THR A 18 7.95 11.38 1.93
CA THR A 18 6.61 11.94 2.14
C THR A 18 5.54 10.86 2.31
N GLY A 19 5.72 9.69 1.69
CA GLY A 19 4.85 8.54 1.86
C GLY A 19 4.76 8.07 3.31
N PHE A 20 5.89 7.99 4.02
CA PHE A 20 5.90 7.66 5.45
C PHE A 20 5.10 8.66 6.28
N SER A 21 5.31 9.97 6.08
CA SER A 21 4.55 11.01 6.79
C SER A 21 3.05 10.93 6.52
N ILE A 22 2.65 10.62 5.28
CA ILE A 22 1.23 10.44 4.93
C ILE A 22 0.64 9.20 5.63
N LEU A 23 1.34 8.07 5.60
CA LEU A 23 0.88 6.82 6.22
C LEU A 23 0.75 6.98 7.74
N ASP A 24 1.71 7.64 8.40
CA ASP A 24 1.61 7.95 9.83
C ASP A 24 0.45 8.92 10.14
N ALA A 25 0.28 9.99 9.36
CA ALA A 25 -0.82 10.94 9.55
C ALA A 25 -2.21 10.34 9.28
N ASP A 26 -2.29 9.29 8.46
CA ASP A 26 -3.51 8.52 8.20
C ASP A 26 -3.83 7.51 9.32
N GLY A 27 -2.89 7.21 10.20
CA GLY A 27 -3.03 6.19 11.25
C GLY A 27 -2.66 4.78 10.80
N GLN A 28 -1.82 4.64 9.77
CA GLN A 28 -1.28 3.35 9.33
C GLN A 28 0.07 3.01 9.97
N ASN A 29 0.53 3.83 10.91
CA ASN A 29 1.71 3.52 11.69
C ASN A 29 1.50 2.16 12.39
N SER A 30 2.45 1.25 12.20
CA SER A 30 2.37 -0.14 12.66
C SER A 30 3.52 -0.46 13.62
N GLY A 31 3.96 0.56 14.36
CA GLY A 31 5.25 0.52 15.06
C GLY A 31 6.35 0.13 14.08
N ILE A 32 7.21 -0.79 14.49
CA ILE A 32 8.37 -1.25 13.69
C ILE A 32 8.01 -2.25 12.58
N ALA A 33 6.76 -2.70 12.48
CA ALA A 33 6.36 -3.81 11.60
C ALA A 33 5.84 -3.35 10.23
N GLY A 34 5.62 -2.04 10.04
CA GLY A 34 5.18 -1.46 8.78
C GLY A 34 6.34 -1.29 7.79
N HIS A 35 6.05 -1.42 6.49
CA HIS A 35 7.04 -1.27 5.44
C HIS A 35 6.51 -0.45 4.27
N LEU A 36 7.33 0.48 3.77
CA LEU A 36 7.18 1.08 2.45
C LEU A 36 8.46 0.81 1.67
N THR A 37 8.32 0.32 0.44
CA THR A 37 9.42 0.13 -0.50
C THR A 37 9.10 0.78 -1.83
N ALA A 38 10.13 1.21 -2.57
CA ALA A 38 9.96 1.72 -3.92
C ALA A 38 11.06 1.21 -4.86
N ARG A 39 10.69 0.62 -5.99
CA ARG A 39 11.64 0.14 -7.00
C ARG A 39 12.29 1.32 -7.72
N ILE A 40 13.60 1.24 -7.93
CA ILE A 40 14.36 2.26 -8.67
C ILE A 40 14.32 1.89 -10.16
N GLY A 41 13.51 2.63 -10.93
CA GLY A 41 13.30 2.35 -12.35
C GLY A 41 12.75 0.93 -12.59
N ARG A 42 13.26 0.24 -13.61
CA ARG A 42 12.95 -1.18 -13.87
C ARG A 42 14.11 -2.11 -13.48
N SER A 43 14.82 -1.75 -12.40
CA SER A 43 15.97 -2.51 -11.91
C SER A 43 15.61 -3.45 -10.74
N GLU A 44 16.58 -4.23 -10.30
CA GLU A 44 16.53 -5.02 -9.06
C GLU A 44 17.08 -4.24 -7.85
N GLN A 45 16.88 -2.93 -7.86
CA GLN A 45 17.22 -2.02 -6.76
C GLN A 45 15.93 -1.41 -6.20
N LEU A 46 15.88 -1.26 -4.88
CA LEU A 46 14.74 -0.66 -4.18
C LEU A 46 15.20 0.31 -3.09
N LEU A 47 14.38 1.33 -2.84
CA LEU A 47 14.40 2.10 -1.62
C LEU A 47 13.62 1.34 -0.53
N GLY A 48 14.21 1.25 0.64
CA GLY A 48 13.62 0.83 1.90
C GLY A 48 13.99 1.82 3.01
N HIS A 49 13.64 1.51 4.24
CA HIS A 49 14.04 2.29 5.43
C HIS A 49 14.84 1.43 6.41
N GLN A 50 15.56 2.11 7.30
CA GLN A 50 16.29 1.45 8.38
C GLN A 50 15.35 0.60 9.24
N TYR A 51 15.79 -0.61 9.53
CA TYR A 51 15.04 -1.54 10.38
C TYR A 51 14.89 -1.00 11.80
N GLY A 52 13.75 -1.30 12.42
CA GLY A 52 13.44 -0.93 13.80
C GLY A 52 12.82 0.46 13.96
N LEU A 53 12.47 1.13 12.86
CA LEU A 53 11.84 2.45 12.89
C LEU A 53 10.37 2.37 12.48
N ALA A 54 9.55 3.11 13.20
CA ALA A 54 8.17 3.40 12.85
C ALA A 54 8.07 4.46 11.75
N PHE A 55 6.87 4.63 11.17
CA PHE A 55 6.68 5.52 10.03
C PHE A 55 6.94 7.01 10.35
N ASP A 56 6.72 7.43 11.59
CA ASP A 56 6.98 8.79 12.08
C ASP A 56 8.47 9.07 12.33
N GLU A 57 9.31 8.05 12.35
CA GLU A 57 10.75 8.15 12.62
C GLU A 57 11.61 8.17 11.34
N VAL A 58 11.00 7.96 10.16
CA VAL A 58 11.74 7.87 8.88
C VAL A 58 11.93 9.24 8.25
N ASP A 59 13.17 9.70 8.21
CA ASP A 59 13.64 10.85 7.46
C ASP A 59 14.63 10.46 6.34
N ALA A 60 15.20 11.47 5.65
CA ALA A 60 16.10 11.27 4.52
C ALA A 60 17.38 10.47 4.85
N SER A 61 17.81 10.47 6.11
CA SER A 61 19.00 9.81 6.64
C SER A 61 18.78 8.33 6.95
N GLN A 62 17.52 7.88 7.11
CA GLN A 62 17.16 6.48 7.32
C GLN A 62 16.70 5.76 6.05
N VAL A 63 16.59 6.47 4.92
CA VAL A 63 16.41 5.83 3.60
C VAL A 63 17.61 4.95 3.28
N ARG A 64 17.33 3.72 2.84
CA ARG A 64 18.33 2.72 2.42
C ARG A 64 18.05 2.33 0.99
N GLN A 65 19.10 2.22 0.18
CA GLN A 65 19.02 1.59 -1.13
C GLN A 65 19.58 0.18 -1.01
N VAL A 66 18.81 -0.82 -1.40
CA VAL A 66 19.20 -2.23 -1.33
C VAL A 66 18.88 -2.93 -2.65
N ASP A 67 19.61 -4.00 -2.93
CA ASP A 67 19.30 -4.89 -4.05
C ASP A 67 18.23 -5.93 -3.66
N PHE A 68 17.73 -6.70 -4.64
CA PHE A 68 16.78 -7.78 -4.39
C PHE A 68 17.37 -8.97 -3.61
N ALA A 69 18.69 -9.00 -3.43
CA ALA A 69 19.34 -9.97 -2.54
C ALA A 69 19.39 -9.46 -1.09
N LEU A 70 18.97 -8.21 -0.83
CA LEU A 70 19.01 -7.52 0.46
C LEU A 70 20.43 -7.52 1.07
N LYS A 71 21.48 -7.49 0.22
CA LYS A 71 22.87 -7.77 0.62
C LYS A 71 23.68 -6.56 1.13
N SER A 72 23.26 -5.32 0.85
CA SER A 72 24.04 -4.09 1.11
C SER A 72 23.12 -3.01 1.70
N THR A 73 23.45 -2.21 2.73
CA THR A 73 24.74 -1.75 3.28
C THR A 73 24.70 -1.58 4.82
N TYR A 74 25.78 -1.97 5.51
CA TYR A 74 26.16 -1.92 6.95
C TYR A 74 25.32 -1.14 8.01
N ASP A 75 25.31 -1.67 9.25
CA ASP A 75 24.83 -1.10 10.52
C ASP A 75 23.34 -0.72 10.69
N GLY A 76 22.46 -1.13 9.76
CA GLY A 76 21.01 -0.91 9.90
C GLY A 76 20.24 -1.43 8.69
N LYS A 77 20.33 -2.74 8.45
CA LYS A 77 20.26 -3.42 7.15
C LYS A 77 18.90 -3.52 6.43
N VAL A 78 17.85 -2.80 6.83
CA VAL A 78 16.45 -3.02 6.39
C VAL A 78 15.81 -4.30 6.95
N SER A 79 14.48 -4.33 7.00
CA SER A 79 13.72 -5.45 7.57
C SER A 79 13.88 -6.74 6.74
N PRO A 80 14.11 -7.92 7.36
CA PRO A 80 14.07 -9.21 6.67
C PRO A 80 12.71 -9.48 5.99
N SER A 81 11.62 -8.91 6.52
CA SER A 81 10.30 -9.00 5.91
C SER A 81 10.22 -8.39 4.52
N LEU A 82 11.20 -7.58 4.08
CA LEU A 82 11.23 -7.13 2.69
C LEU A 82 11.43 -8.27 1.67
N ALA A 83 11.76 -9.49 2.10
CA ALA A 83 11.81 -10.67 1.23
C ALA A 83 10.51 -10.91 0.45
N PHE A 84 9.33 -10.69 1.07
CA PHE A 84 8.06 -10.83 0.35
C PHE A 84 7.83 -9.68 -0.63
N HIS A 85 8.30 -8.46 -0.34
CA HIS A 85 8.25 -7.34 -1.27
C HIS A 85 9.06 -7.65 -2.53
N VAL A 86 10.29 -8.17 -2.35
CA VAL A 86 11.14 -8.62 -3.47
C VAL A 86 10.42 -9.66 -4.31
N THR A 87 9.75 -10.62 -3.66
CA THR A 87 8.99 -11.68 -4.36
C THR A 87 7.84 -11.08 -5.18
N LEU A 88 7.09 -10.13 -4.63
CA LEU A 88 6.04 -9.40 -5.37
C LEU A 88 6.62 -8.64 -6.57
N TYR A 89 7.73 -7.89 -6.38
CA TYR A 89 8.38 -7.17 -7.47
C TYR A 89 8.88 -8.08 -8.59
N ARG A 90 9.36 -9.29 -8.27
CA ARG A 90 9.80 -10.30 -9.26
C ARG A 90 8.62 -10.84 -10.07
N ASN A 91 7.47 -11.08 -9.43
CA ASN A 91 6.28 -11.63 -10.08
C ASN A 91 5.44 -10.58 -10.82
N ARG A 92 5.53 -9.30 -10.44
CA ARG A 92 4.76 -8.20 -11.02
C ARG A 92 5.68 -7.03 -11.40
N SER A 93 6.04 -6.98 -12.69
CA SER A 93 6.99 -5.97 -13.21
C SER A 93 6.45 -4.54 -13.28
N ASP A 94 5.14 -4.37 -13.14
CA ASP A 94 4.46 -3.07 -13.14
C ASP A 94 4.41 -2.41 -11.75
N ILE A 95 4.74 -3.16 -10.68
CA ILE A 95 4.85 -2.60 -9.33
C ILE A 95 6.09 -1.73 -9.23
N GLY A 96 5.87 -0.47 -8.86
CA GLY A 96 6.90 0.52 -8.54
C GLY A 96 7.01 0.83 -7.05
N ALA A 97 5.97 0.54 -6.26
CA ALA A 97 6.02 0.66 -4.80
C ALA A 97 5.05 -0.32 -4.12
N ILE A 98 5.38 -0.68 -2.88
CA ILE A 98 4.58 -1.57 -2.02
C ILE A 98 4.52 -0.96 -0.62
N VAL A 99 3.31 -0.87 -0.06
CA VAL A 99 3.02 -0.55 1.33
C VAL A 99 2.52 -1.81 2.03
N HIS A 100 3.04 -2.08 3.22
CA HIS A 100 2.48 -3.03 4.18
C HIS A 100 2.30 -2.35 5.53
N SER A 101 1.11 -2.48 6.11
CA SER A 101 0.74 -1.83 7.36
C SER A 101 -0.41 -2.56 8.05
N HIS A 102 -0.64 -2.21 9.32
CA HIS A 102 -1.56 -2.84 10.27
C HIS A 102 -2.54 -1.83 10.92
N PRO A 103 -3.25 -0.97 10.17
CA PRO A 103 -4.19 -0.03 10.77
C PRO A 103 -5.35 -0.76 11.46
N ASP A 104 -5.70 -0.33 12.67
CA ASP A 104 -6.71 -0.98 13.54
C ASP A 104 -8.04 -1.21 12.84
N GLN A 105 -8.53 -0.23 12.06
CA GLN A 105 -9.80 -0.34 11.35
C GLN A 105 -9.75 -1.38 10.22
N VAL A 106 -8.59 -1.62 9.61
CA VAL A 106 -8.43 -2.69 8.61
C VAL A 106 -8.40 -4.05 9.31
N ILE A 107 -7.70 -4.16 10.43
CA ILE A 107 -7.68 -5.39 11.24
C ILE A 107 -9.10 -5.72 11.70
N ALA A 108 -9.79 -4.75 12.31
CA ALA A 108 -11.16 -4.90 12.79
C ALA A 108 -12.12 -5.28 11.66
N PHE A 109 -12.03 -4.60 10.50
CA PHE A 109 -12.81 -4.96 9.31
C PHE A 109 -12.54 -6.41 8.88
N SER A 110 -11.27 -6.81 8.78
CA SER A 110 -10.90 -8.18 8.38
C SER A 110 -11.42 -9.24 9.36
N ALA A 111 -11.49 -8.92 10.65
CA ALA A 111 -11.98 -9.80 11.69
C ALA A 111 -13.50 -10.06 11.60
N THR A 112 -14.26 -9.17 10.96
CA THR A 112 -15.71 -9.40 10.72
C THR A 112 -15.99 -10.51 9.72
N GLY A 113 -15.00 -10.88 8.88
CA GLY A 113 -15.20 -11.79 7.75
C GLY A 113 -15.86 -11.13 6.52
N ALA A 114 -16.18 -9.83 6.57
CA ALA A 114 -16.72 -9.12 5.44
C ALA A 114 -15.74 -9.07 4.26
N ARG A 115 -16.27 -9.13 3.04
CA ARG A 115 -15.49 -8.86 1.82
C ARG A 115 -15.46 -7.37 1.54
N PHE A 116 -14.41 -6.93 0.85
CA PHE A 116 -14.27 -5.52 0.50
C PHE A 116 -15.38 -5.12 -0.46
N GLU A 117 -16.09 -4.07 -0.08
CA GLU A 117 -17.04 -3.39 -0.93
C GLU A 117 -16.78 -1.88 -0.83
N PRO A 118 -16.71 -1.15 -1.96
CA PRO A 118 -16.68 0.31 -1.92
C PRO A 118 -17.94 0.84 -1.23
N VAL A 119 -17.77 1.65 -0.18
CA VAL A 119 -18.87 2.30 0.56
C VAL A 119 -18.87 3.83 0.42
N PHE A 120 -17.93 4.38 -0.34
CA PHE A 120 -17.89 5.81 -0.69
C PHE A 120 -17.20 6.01 -2.05
N GLN A 121 -17.51 7.11 -2.74
CA GLN A 121 -17.15 7.27 -4.15
C GLN A 121 -15.65 7.11 -4.43
N SER A 122 -14.76 7.67 -3.59
CA SER A 122 -13.31 7.54 -3.84
C SER A 122 -12.80 6.10 -3.70
N ALA A 123 -13.48 5.23 -2.96
CA ALA A 123 -13.14 3.80 -2.89
C ALA A 123 -13.40 3.05 -4.19
N LEU A 124 -14.18 3.61 -5.13
CA LEU A 124 -14.35 3.03 -6.47
C LEU A 124 -13.03 2.95 -7.24
N MET A 125 -12.00 3.71 -6.85
CA MET A 125 -10.66 3.49 -7.40
C MET A 125 -10.15 2.05 -7.19
N LEU A 126 -10.66 1.35 -6.17
CA LEU A 126 -10.31 -0.02 -5.79
C LEU A 126 -11.40 -1.04 -6.19
N HIS A 127 -12.43 -0.63 -6.93
CA HIS A 127 -13.44 -1.54 -7.47
C HIS A 127 -12.78 -2.66 -8.28
N ASP A 128 -13.08 -3.92 -7.97
CA ASP A 128 -12.44 -5.13 -8.53
C ASP A 128 -10.90 -5.21 -8.38
N LYS A 129 -10.29 -4.41 -7.49
CA LYS A 129 -8.83 -4.37 -7.26
C LYS A 129 -8.40 -4.80 -5.86
N VAL A 130 -9.27 -5.50 -5.12
CA VAL A 130 -8.97 -6.03 -3.79
C VAL A 130 -9.05 -7.56 -3.81
N ALA A 131 -7.95 -8.21 -3.42
CA ALA A 131 -7.89 -9.63 -3.09
C ALA A 131 -7.96 -9.83 -1.58
N HIS A 132 -8.31 -11.05 -1.17
CA HIS A 132 -8.38 -11.46 0.22
C HIS A 132 -7.47 -12.67 0.45
N TYR A 133 -6.74 -12.64 1.56
CA TYR A 133 -5.95 -13.75 2.08
C TYR A 133 -6.52 -14.15 3.43
N ASP A 134 -7.23 -15.29 3.46
CA ASP A 134 -7.96 -15.74 4.65
C ASP A 134 -7.15 -16.66 5.56
N ASP A 135 -5.97 -17.09 5.09
CA ASP A 135 -5.05 -17.96 5.84
C ASP A 135 -4.07 -17.12 6.68
N TYR A 136 -3.50 -17.73 7.73
CA TYR A 136 -2.40 -17.16 8.51
C TYR A 136 -1.24 -18.14 8.58
N ASP A 137 -0.14 -17.81 7.89
CA ASP A 137 1.06 -18.66 7.79
C ASP A 137 2.20 -18.20 8.72
N GLY A 138 1.89 -17.41 9.75
CA GLY A 138 2.88 -16.87 10.69
C GLY A 138 3.54 -15.57 10.25
N ILE A 139 4.68 -15.25 10.86
CA ILE A 139 5.43 -14.01 10.61
C ILE A 139 6.08 -14.08 9.21
N ILE A 140 5.93 -13.01 8.44
CA ILE A 140 6.38 -12.95 7.05
C ILE A 140 7.89 -12.67 6.97
N GLU A 141 8.69 -13.73 6.82
CA GLU A 141 10.16 -13.62 6.74
C GLU A 141 10.78 -14.41 5.57
N ASN A 142 9.98 -15.00 4.68
CA ASN A 142 10.48 -15.88 3.62
C ASN A 142 9.82 -15.66 2.25
N GLU A 143 10.51 -16.12 1.21
CA GLU A 143 10.06 -16.04 -0.18
C GLU A 143 8.81 -16.91 -0.44
N THR A 144 8.65 -18.03 0.26
CA THR A 144 7.49 -18.94 0.08
C THR A 144 6.18 -18.23 0.36
N LEU A 145 6.10 -17.46 1.45
CA LEU A 145 4.91 -16.68 1.77
C LEU A 145 4.73 -15.51 0.78
N GLY A 146 5.83 -14.91 0.32
CA GLY A 146 5.81 -13.93 -0.77
C GLY A 146 5.20 -14.48 -2.07
N LEU A 147 5.46 -15.74 -2.43
CA LEU A 147 4.88 -16.38 -3.61
C LEU A 147 3.37 -16.59 -3.44
N LYS A 148 2.92 -17.03 -2.26
CA LYS A 148 1.49 -17.14 -1.97
C LYS A 148 0.78 -15.78 -2.08
N PHE A 149 1.39 -14.73 -1.55
CA PHE A 149 0.83 -13.37 -1.68
C PHE A 149 0.81 -12.89 -3.12
N ALA A 150 1.85 -13.17 -3.91
CA ALA A 150 1.88 -12.83 -5.33
C ALA A 150 0.75 -13.54 -6.10
N GLU A 151 0.56 -14.84 -5.86
CA GLU A 151 -0.51 -15.63 -6.47
C GLU A 151 -1.89 -15.09 -6.09
N LYS A 152 -2.14 -14.84 -4.80
CA LYS A 152 -3.44 -14.37 -4.32
C LYS A 152 -3.75 -12.94 -4.73
N LEU A 153 -2.74 -12.06 -4.75
CA LEU A 153 -2.89 -10.70 -5.25
C LEU A 153 -3.27 -10.72 -6.75
N GLY A 154 -2.62 -11.58 -7.55
CA GLY A 154 -2.81 -11.62 -9.00
C GLY A 154 -2.54 -10.25 -9.60
N ASP A 155 -3.50 -9.73 -10.38
CA ASP A 155 -3.41 -8.40 -11.02
C ASP A 155 -3.96 -7.23 -10.17
N ARG A 156 -4.39 -7.51 -8.93
CA ARG A 156 -5.05 -6.54 -8.05
C ARG A 156 -4.07 -5.59 -7.37
N GLN A 157 -4.60 -4.56 -6.70
CA GLN A 157 -3.83 -3.51 -6.04
C GLN A 157 -3.73 -3.68 -4.53
N ILE A 158 -4.73 -4.30 -3.89
CA ILE A 158 -4.75 -4.55 -2.45
C ILE A 158 -4.84 -6.05 -2.20
N LEU A 159 -4.08 -6.55 -1.24
CA LEU A 159 -4.31 -7.83 -0.59
C LEU A 159 -4.68 -7.57 0.88
N LEU A 160 -5.92 -7.85 1.25
CA LEU A 160 -6.37 -7.83 2.64
C LEU A 160 -5.92 -9.13 3.32
N LEU A 161 -5.09 -9.00 4.35
CA LEU A 161 -4.62 -10.12 5.16
C LEU A 161 -5.52 -10.24 6.39
N LYS A 162 -6.29 -11.33 6.46
CA LYS A 162 -7.25 -11.58 7.54
C LYS A 162 -6.55 -11.59 8.90
N ASN A 163 -7.09 -10.82 9.85
CA ASN A 163 -6.55 -10.64 11.21
C ASN A 163 -5.12 -10.07 11.28
N HIS A 164 -4.65 -9.41 10.21
CA HIS A 164 -3.27 -8.94 10.12
C HIS A 164 -3.17 -7.49 9.63
N GLY A 165 -3.66 -7.17 8.44
CA GLY A 165 -3.50 -5.84 7.86
C GLY A 165 -3.65 -5.84 6.35
N LEU A 166 -2.88 -5.00 5.65
CA LEU A 166 -2.95 -4.92 4.20
C LEU A 166 -1.57 -4.96 3.53
N ILE A 167 -1.56 -5.37 2.27
CA ILE A 167 -0.50 -5.07 1.30
C ILE A 167 -1.14 -4.24 0.20
N ALA A 168 -0.61 -3.04 -0.07
CA ALA A 168 -1.01 -2.20 -1.20
C ALA A 168 0.15 -2.07 -2.19
N VAL A 169 -0.13 -2.26 -3.47
CA VAL A 169 0.84 -2.14 -4.56
C VAL A 169 0.43 -1.04 -5.52
N GLY A 170 1.41 -0.40 -6.14
CA GLY A 170 1.16 0.61 -7.16
C GLY A 170 2.35 0.81 -8.08
N ARG A 171 2.12 1.41 -9.26
CA ARG A 171 3.17 1.74 -10.22
C ARG A 171 4.14 2.83 -9.75
N SER A 172 3.80 3.54 -8.68
CA SER A 172 4.67 4.50 -8.00
C SER A 172 4.30 4.59 -6.51
N VAL A 173 5.16 5.23 -5.70
CA VAL A 173 4.89 5.50 -4.27
C VAL A 173 3.53 6.14 -4.07
N ARG A 174 3.21 7.16 -4.88
CA ARG A 174 1.93 7.87 -4.81
C ARG A 174 0.72 6.95 -4.99
N HIS A 175 0.79 6.05 -5.97
CA HIS A 175 -0.29 5.10 -6.23
C HIS A 175 -0.47 4.12 -5.06
N ALA A 176 0.63 3.52 -4.58
CA ALA A 176 0.56 2.54 -3.49
C ALA A 176 0.05 3.16 -2.18
N VAL A 177 0.56 4.34 -1.82
CA VAL A 177 0.14 5.07 -0.61
C VAL A 177 -1.31 5.57 -0.72
N CYS A 178 -1.71 6.15 -1.85
CA CYS A 178 -3.12 6.57 -2.03
C CYS A 178 -4.08 5.37 -1.99
N ALA A 179 -3.71 4.23 -2.55
CA ALA A 179 -4.51 3.01 -2.46
C ALA A 179 -4.62 2.53 -1.01
N ALA A 180 -3.53 2.49 -0.25
CA ALA A 180 -3.53 2.13 1.16
C ALA A 180 -4.44 3.05 1.99
N VAL A 181 -4.34 4.37 1.81
CA VAL A 181 -5.15 5.38 2.53
C VAL A 181 -6.64 5.22 2.20
N ILE A 182 -6.99 5.07 0.93
CA ILE A 182 -8.39 4.91 0.52
C ILE A 182 -8.96 3.58 1.00
N PHE A 183 -8.17 2.51 0.97
CA PHE A 183 -8.58 1.21 1.51
C PHE A 183 -8.86 1.29 3.01
N HIS A 184 -7.96 1.92 3.77
CA HIS A 184 -8.13 2.15 5.21
C HIS A 184 -9.39 3.00 5.51
N GLN A 185 -9.58 4.10 4.78
CA GLN A 185 -10.78 4.92 4.89
C GLN A 185 -12.06 4.14 4.60
N ASN A 186 -12.05 3.27 3.59
CA ASN A 186 -13.20 2.42 3.26
C ASN A 186 -13.55 1.48 4.41
N CYS A 187 -12.55 0.79 4.98
CA CYS A 187 -12.74 -0.11 6.12
C CYS A 187 -13.32 0.64 7.33
N ARG A 188 -12.83 1.85 7.61
CA ARG A 188 -13.37 2.70 8.68
C ARG A 188 -14.83 3.07 8.45
N ILE A 189 -15.20 3.53 7.25
CA ILE A 189 -16.59 3.90 6.93
C ILE A 189 -17.49 2.66 6.96
N HIS A 190 -17.01 1.51 6.48
CA HIS A 190 -17.75 0.26 6.51
C HIS A 190 -18.09 -0.17 7.95
N LEU A 191 -17.11 -0.13 8.86
CA LEU A 191 -17.34 -0.40 10.29
C LEU A 191 -18.30 0.59 10.94
N GLN A 192 -18.25 1.86 10.55
CA GLN A 192 -19.20 2.88 11.00
C GLN A 192 -20.63 2.59 10.49
N ALA A 193 -20.78 2.15 9.24
CA ALA A 193 -22.07 1.74 8.69
C ALA A 193 -22.64 0.50 9.39
N LEU A 194 -21.82 -0.53 9.67
CA LEU A 194 -22.24 -1.67 10.49
C LEU A 194 -22.69 -1.26 11.89
N SER A 195 -22.00 -0.28 12.50
CA SER A 195 -22.37 0.24 13.82
C SER A 195 -23.69 1.02 13.79
N ALA A 196 -24.02 1.65 12.67
CA ALA A 196 -25.28 2.37 12.45
C ALA A 196 -26.44 1.45 12.02
N GLY A 197 -26.16 0.23 11.58
CA GLY A 197 -27.15 -0.74 11.13
C GLY A 197 -26.57 -1.79 10.19
N SER A 198 -26.78 -1.61 8.89
CA SER A 198 -26.28 -2.52 7.86
C SER A 198 -25.45 -1.75 6.83
N VAL A 199 -24.55 -2.45 6.17
CA VAL A 199 -23.81 -1.89 5.04
C VAL A 199 -24.63 -2.07 3.79
N SER A 200 -24.83 -0.98 3.07
CA SER A 200 -25.28 -1.01 1.69
C SER A 200 -24.29 -0.21 0.85
N GLY A 201 -23.52 -0.90 0.02
CA GLY A 201 -22.45 -0.30 -0.76
C GLY A 201 -22.86 -0.07 -2.20
N PHE A 202 -21.87 0.19 -3.06
CA PHE A 202 -22.14 0.45 -4.48
C PHE A 202 -22.68 -0.78 -5.22
N SER A 203 -22.58 -2.00 -4.68
CA SER A 203 -23.20 -3.17 -5.30
C SER A 203 -24.73 -3.16 -5.19
N ASP A 204 -25.28 -2.40 -4.25
CA ASP A 204 -26.73 -2.22 -4.04
C ASP A 204 -27.32 -1.00 -4.77
N VAL A 205 -26.46 -0.11 -5.27
CA VAL A 205 -26.88 1.09 -5.99
C VAL A 205 -27.04 0.74 -7.47
N GLY A 206 -28.29 0.53 -7.88
CA GLY A 206 -28.82 0.41 -9.26
C GLY A 206 -27.82 0.18 -10.40
N GLU A 207 -27.96 -0.95 -11.11
CA GLU A 207 -27.04 -1.44 -12.14
C GLU A 207 -26.57 -0.38 -13.14
N THR A 208 -25.27 -0.12 -13.12
CA THR A 208 -24.45 -0.17 -14.34
C THR A 208 -23.01 -0.42 -13.89
N LYS A 209 -22.57 -1.69 -13.95
CA LYS A 209 -21.17 -2.06 -13.72
C LYS A 209 -20.19 -1.11 -14.44
N ASN A 210 -20.58 -0.68 -15.64
CA ASN A 210 -19.90 0.32 -16.45
C ASN A 210 -19.70 1.68 -15.73
N ILE A 211 -20.65 2.18 -14.94
CA ILE A 211 -20.48 3.43 -14.18
C ILE A 211 -19.45 3.25 -13.06
N LEU A 212 -19.45 2.11 -12.36
CA LEU A 212 -18.46 1.84 -11.30
C LEU A 212 -17.05 1.72 -11.89
N GLU A 213 -16.92 1.02 -13.02
CA GLU A 213 -15.69 0.91 -13.79
C GLU A 213 -15.19 2.30 -14.26
N GLN A 214 -16.05 3.10 -14.90
CA GLN A 214 -15.71 4.46 -15.35
C GLN A 214 -15.29 5.39 -14.20
N ALA A 215 -16.00 5.32 -13.06
CA ALA A 215 -15.62 6.06 -11.86
C ALA A 215 -14.25 5.60 -11.34
N GLY A 216 -14.01 4.29 -11.30
CA GLY A 216 -12.73 3.70 -10.95
C GLY A 216 -11.59 4.16 -11.87
N GLU A 217 -11.80 4.15 -13.19
CA GLU A 217 -10.85 4.64 -14.19
C GLU A 217 -10.54 6.13 -13.99
N PHE A 218 -11.58 6.95 -13.85
CA PHE A 218 -11.43 8.39 -13.57
C PHE A 218 -10.60 8.64 -12.31
N LEU A 219 -10.92 7.95 -11.22
CA LEU A 219 -10.24 8.11 -9.93
C LEU A 219 -8.79 7.58 -9.93
N ASN A 220 -8.42 6.73 -10.89
CA ASN A 220 -7.07 6.20 -11.07
C ASN A 220 -6.22 7.01 -12.08
N GLN A 221 -6.76 8.04 -12.73
CA GLN A 221 -5.97 8.93 -13.59
C GLN A 221 -4.81 9.56 -12.79
N ASP A 222 -3.62 9.64 -13.39
CA ASP A 222 -2.41 10.18 -12.74
C ASP A 222 -2.67 11.56 -12.12
N ARG A 223 -3.34 12.46 -12.84
CA ARG A 223 -3.69 13.79 -12.34
C ARG A 223 -4.53 13.75 -11.05
N ILE A 224 -5.43 12.78 -10.92
CA ILE A 224 -6.31 12.65 -9.75
C ILE A 224 -5.53 12.06 -8.57
N ILE A 225 -4.67 11.08 -8.82
CA ILE A 225 -3.75 10.54 -7.83
C ILE A 225 -2.79 11.62 -7.34
N ASP A 226 -2.24 12.45 -8.22
CA ASP A 226 -1.35 13.55 -7.86
C ASP A 226 -2.07 14.62 -7.02
N MET A 227 -3.28 15.04 -7.40
CA MET A 227 -4.08 15.97 -6.60
C MET A 227 -4.39 15.42 -5.20
N ARG A 228 -4.71 14.12 -5.10
CA ARG A 228 -4.95 13.46 -3.82
C ARG A 228 -3.67 13.39 -2.99
N TRP A 229 -2.56 12.98 -3.60
CA TRP A 229 -1.25 12.92 -2.97
C TRP A 229 -0.86 14.28 -2.38
N GLU A 230 -1.01 15.36 -3.14
CA GLU A 230 -0.69 16.71 -2.67
C GLU A 230 -1.56 17.13 -1.49
N GLN A 231 -2.85 16.77 -1.49
CA GLN A 231 -3.73 17.03 -0.36
C GLN A 231 -3.31 16.25 0.88
N LEU A 232 -2.97 14.97 0.74
CA LEU A 232 -2.49 14.12 1.84
C LEU A 232 -1.15 14.64 2.38
N ALA A 233 -0.23 15.03 1.49
CA ALA A 233 1.07 15.58 1.86
C ALA A 233 0.93 16.91 2.62
N ARG A 234 -0.01 17.78 2.24
CA ARG A 234 -0.31 19.01 2.99
C ARG A 234 -0.86 18.69 4.39
N LYS A 235 -1.77 17.72 4.50
CA LYS A 235 -2.34 17.29 5.79
C LYS A 235 -1.27 16.70 6.71
N ALA A 236 -0.37 15.87 6.19
CA ALA A 236 0.71 15.26 6.96
C ALA A 236 1.68 16.29 7.58
N LYS A 237 1.89 17.44 6.92
CA LYS A 237 2.74 18.53 7.43
C LYS A 237 2.11 19.36 8.56
N GLN A 238 0.82 19.17 8.86
CA GLN A 238 0.09 19.92 9.89
C GLN A 238 -0.02 19.15 11.22
N LYS A 239 0.42 17.89 11.24
CA LYS A 239 0.49 17.04 12.44
C LYS A 239 1.79 17.33 13.18
#